data_AF-A0A523QTB0-F1
#
_entry.id   AF-A0A523QTB0-F1
#
_cell.length_a   1.000
_cell.length_b   1.000
_cell.length_c   1.000
_cell.angle_alpha   90.00
_cell.angle_beta   90.00
_cell.angle_gamma   90.00
#
_symmetry.space_group_name_H-M   'P 1'
#
loop_
_entity.id
_entity.type
_entity.pdbx_description
1 polymer ?
#
loop_
_entity_poly.entity_id
_entity_poly.type
_entity_poly.pdbx_seq_one_letter_code
_entity_poly.pdbx_strand_id
1 'polypeptide(L)'
;PAGEYDSWYLRDLRTGESRRGVEHWQAGDGALLRYLVTGPLHWLGLMDVAAPDEDTPPVAFRFSPWRVELLSGKPPTRIPLEEEKLNVDSKGLVSVPRLAPRAIRYQVARFCEWEDRKRDAYTYRITPASLTRAQEQGLQVTHLLTLLRGNASSPLPPNVVQALERWKQHGTQVHLESMLVLRVNHPKVLEKLRGSRAARFLGEPLGPTTITVKPGAGQKVVESLAEMGYLSEIDKEEVK
;
A
#
# COMPACT_ATOMS: atom_id res chain seq x y z
N PRO A 1 13.95 -25.01 -37.23
CA PRO A 1 12.90 -26.07 -37.23
C PRO A 1 11.72 -25.60 -38.09
N ALA A 2 11.74 -26.04 -39.34
CA ALA A 2 10.99 -25.50 -40.47
C ALA A 2 9.76 -26.36 -40.76
N GLY A 3 8.56 -25.95 -40.30
CA GLY A 3 7.30 -26.40 -40.91
C GLY A 3 6.91 -27.89 -40.77
N GLU A 4 7.55 -28.69 -39.91
CA GLU A 4 7.15 -30.08 -39.66
C GLU A 4 6.07 -30.18 -38.57
N TYR A 5 4.83 -29.78 -38.93
CA TYR A 5 3.68 -29.75 -38.02
C TYR A 5 3.11 -31.13 -37.63
N ASP A 6 3.51 -32.20 -38.33
CA ASP A 6 3.12 -33.58 -38.03
C ASP A 6 3.93 -34.21 -36.88
N SER A 7 5.02 -33.56 -36.47
CA SER A 7 5.86 -34.00 -35.34
C SER A 7 5.36 -33.55 -33.97
N TRP A 8 4.31 -32.71 -33.93
CA TRP A 8 3.84 -32.08 -32.71
C TRP A 8 2.92 -32.98 -31.89
N TYR A 9 3.25 -33.15 -30.61
CA TYR A 9 2.41 -33.81 -29.62
C TYR A 9 1.95 -32.78 -28.58
N LEU A 10 1.00 -31.92 -28.96
CA LEU A 10 0.33 -31.04 -28.00
C LEU A 10 -0.81 -31.82 -27.36
N ARG A 11 -0.70 -32.06 -26.06
CA ARG A 11 -1.70 -32.77 -25.27
C ARG A 11 -2.46 -31.78 -24.39
N ASP A 12 -3.77 -31.73 -24.55
CA ASP A 12 -4.63 -30.95 -23.65
C ASP A 12 -4.61 -31.60 -22.26
N LEU A 13 -4.16 -30.88 -21.23
CA LEU A 13 -4.01 -31.41 -19.87
C LEU A 13 -5.36 -31.70 -19.19
N ARG A 14 -6.46 -31.12 -19.68
CA ARG A 14 -7.82 -31.35 -19.14
C ARG A 14 -8.54 -32.50 -19.83
N THR A 15 -8.37 -32.66 -21.14
CA THR A 15 -9.11 -33.68 -21.92
C THR A 15 -8.25 -34.87 -22.31
N GLY A 16 -6.92 -34.77 -22.20
CA GLY A 16 -5.97 -35.82 -22.54
C GLY A 16 -5.79 -36.07 -24.04
N GLU A 17 -6.53 -35.34 -24.89
CA GLU A 17 -6.52 -35.48 -26.34
C GLU A 17 -5.22 -34.94 -26.96
N SER A 18 -4.71 -35.69 -27.94
CA SER A 18 -3.54 -35.28 -28.73
C SER A 18 -4.02 -34.49 -29.94
N ARG A 19 -3.59 -33.24 -30.06
CA ARG A 19 -3.92 -32.35 -31.18
C ARG A 19 -2.74 -32.29 -32.15
N ARG A 20 -2.99 -32.58 -33.44
CA ARG A 20 -1.97 -32.67 -34.51
C ARG A 20 -2.35 -31.87 -35.76
N GLY A 21 -1.35 -31.34 -36.47
CA GLY A 21 -1.53 -30.63 -37.74
C GLY A 21 -1.62 -29.11 -37.61
N VAL A 22 -1.48 -28.42 -38.75
CA VAL A 22 -1.43 -26.95 -38.87
C VAL A 22 -2.69 -26.27 -38.31
N GLU A 23 -3.83 -26.96 -38.31
CA GLU A 23 -5.09 -26.44 -37.77
C GLU A 23 -5.02 -26.10 -36.28
N HIS A 24 -4.08 -26.71 -35.55
CA HIS A 24 -3.83 -26.42 -34.13
C HIS A 24 -2.67 -25.46 -33.89
N TRP A 25 -2.13 -24.83 -34.94
CA TRP A 25 -1.04 -23.86 -34.83
C TRP A 25 -1.35 -22.75 -33.81
N GLN A 26 -2.56 -22.20 -33.85
CA GLN A 26 -3.01 -21.17 -32.90
C GLN A 26 -2.95 -21.63 -31.43
N ALA A 27 -3.28 -22.89 -31.17
CA ALA A 27 -3.29 -23.46 -29.81
C ALA A 27 -1.89 -23.92 -29.35
N GLY A 28 -0.96 -24.13 -30.28
CA GLY A 28 0.44 -24.49 -30.02
C GLY A 28 1.38 -23.30 -30.12
N ASP A 29 2.10 -23.22 -31.25
CA ASP A 29 3.07 -22.16 -31.54
C ASP A 29 2.47 -20.75 -31.48
N GLY A 30 1.23 -20.55 -31.91
CA GLY A 30 0.54 -19.27 -31.82
C GLY A 30 0.38 -18.81 -30.36
N ALA A 31 0.03 -19.73 -29.45
CA ALA A 31 -0.06 -19.46 -28.02
C ALA A 31 1.32 -19.17 -27.42
N LEU A 32 2.35 -19.94 -27.82
CA LEU A 32 3.73 -19.72 -27.40
C LEU A 32 4.26 -18.36 -27.89
N LEU A 33 4.06 -18.02 -29.16
CA LEU A 33 4.46 -16.74 -29.74
C LEU A 33 3.76 -15.58 -29.05
N ARG A 34 2.45 -15.70 -28.81
CA ARG A 34 1.71 -14.69 -28.05
C ARG A 34 2.30 -14.52 -26.65
N TYR A 35 2.53 -15.61 -25.92
CA TYR A 35 3.17 -15.59 -24.61
C TYR A 35 4.56 -14.92 -24.64
N LEU A 36 5.41 -15.27 -25.61
CA LEU A 36 6.75 -14.70 -25.76
C LEU A 36 6.67 -13.19 -26.03
N VAL A 37 5.83 -12.76 -26.96
CA VAL A 37 5.68 -11.35 -27.36
C VAL A 37 5.07 -10.50 -26.24
N THR A 38 4.00 -10.96 -25.60
CA THR A 38 3.30 -10.18 -24.57
C THR A 38 3.85 -10.35 -23.16
N GLY A 39 4.73 -11.33 -22.95
CA GLY A 39 5.39 -11.60 -21.67
C GLY A 39 6.90 -11.30 -21.75
N PRO A 40 7.78 -12.32 -21.81
CA PRO A 40 9.23 -12.13 -21.68
C PRO A 40 9.84 -11.06 -22.59
N LEU A 41 9.48 -11.01 -23.89
CA LEU A 41 10.04 -10.02 -24.80
C LEU A 41 9.56 -8.60 -24.49
N HIS A 42 8.35 -8.46 -23.97
CA HIS A 42 7.83 -7.19 -23.51
C HIS A 42 8.45 -6.76 -22.18
N TRP A 43 8.47 -7.63 -21.17
CA TRP A 43 9.03 -7.34 -19.84
C TRP A 43 10.52 -6.98 -19.88
N LEU A 44 11.26 -7.57 -20.81
CA LEU A 44 12.69 -7.28 -21.02
C LEU A 44 12.92 -6.10 -21.98
N GLY A 45 11.86 -5.44 -22.44
CA GLY A 45 11.93 -4.21 -23.22
C GLY A 45 12.28 -4.41 -24.70
N LEU A 46 12.20 -5.61 -25.26
CA LEU A 46 12.40 -5.87 -26.69
C LEU A 46 11.16 -5.52 -27.52
N MET A 47 9.97 -5.72 -26.95
CA MET A 47 8.68 -5.47 -27.58
C MET A 47 7.87 -4.44 -26.80
N ASP A 48 7.22 -3.52 -27.52
CA ASP A 48 6.12 -2.72 -27.01
C ASP A 48 4.81 -3.39 -27.40
N VAL A 49 3.86 -3.43 -26.47
CA VAL A 49 2.51 -3.97 -26.68
C VAL A 49 1.46 -2.88 -26.50
N ALA A 50 0.34 -3.00 -27.20
CA ALA A 50 -0.79 -2.08 -27.09
C ALA A 50 -2.09 -2.84 -26.84
N ALA A 51 -2.86 -2.35 -25.88
CA ALA A 51 -4.19 -2.81 -25.51
C ALA A 51 -5.15 -1.60 -25.44
N PRO A 52 -6.46 -1.77 -25.68
CA PRO A 52 -7.45 -0.71 -25.51
C PRO A 52 -7.54 -0.15 -24.09
N ASP A 53 -7.35 -1.01 -23.08
CA ASP A 53 -7.38 -0.71 -21.65
C ASP A 53 -6.53 -1.73 -20.87
N GLU A 54 -6.43 -1.57 -19.54
CA GLU A 54 -5.58 -2.42 -18.67
C GLU A 54 -6.08 -3.86 -18.52
N ASP A 55 -7.37 -4.11 -18.70
CA ASP A 55 -8.00 -5.41 -18.49
C ASP A 55 -8.12 -6.24 -19.78
N THR A 56 -7.94 -5.60 -20.93
CA THR A 56 -8.02 -6.23 -22.25
C THR A 56 -6.66 -6.78 -22.70
N PRO A 57 -6.59 -8.00 -23.27
CA PRO A 57 -5.34 -8.54 -23.77
C PRO A 57 -4.75 -7.68 -24.91
N PRO A 58 -3.41 -7.62 -25.05
CA PRO A 58 -2.79 -6.87 -26.13
C PRO A 58 -3.25 -7.31 -27.52
N VAL A 59 -3.60 -6.33 -28.35
CA VAL A 59 -4.09 -6.52 -29.72
C VAL A 59 -3.06 -6.15 -30.79
N ALA A 60 -2.03 -5.39 -30.41
CA ALA A 60 -0.95 -5.01 -31.30
C ALA A 60 0.39 -5.04 -30.57
N PHE A 61 1.47 -5.21 -31.33
CA PHE A 61 2.84 -5.16 -30.83
C PHE A 61 3.76 -4.55 -31.87
N ARG A 62 4.89 -4.02 -31.42
CA ARG A 62 5.99 -3.56 -32.26
C ARG A 62 7.30 -3.79 -31.54
N PHE A 63 8.42 -3.82 -32.27
CA PHE A 63 9.71 -3.75 -31.59
C PHE A 63 9.86 -2.40 -30.88
N SER A 64 10.47 -2.43 -29.70
CA SER A 64 10.79 -1.23 -28.95
C SER A 64 11.90 -0.42 -29.62
N PRO A 65 12.10 0.85 -29.20
CA PRO A 65 13.27 1.63 -29.60
C PRO A 65 14.61 0.98 -29.23
N TRP A 66 14.64 0.11 -28.21
CA TRP A 66 15.84 -0.53 -27.67
C TRP A 66 16.26 -1.81 -28.41
N ARG A 67 15.50 -2.25 -29.42
CA ARG A 67 15.69 -3.55 -30.08
C ARG A 67 17.10 -3.78 -30.61
N VAL A 68 17.72 -2.75 -31.19
CA VAL A 68 19.00 -2.88 -31.89
C VAL A 68 20.10 -3.14 -30.87
N GLU A 69 20.12 -2.36 -29.78
CA GLU A 69 21.08 -2.53 -28.70
C GLU A 69 20.88 -3.87 -27.99
N LEU A 70 19.64 -4.19 -27.58
CA LEU A 70 19.33 -5.43 -26.84
C LEU A 70 19.71 -6.70 -27.63
N LEU A 71 19.33 -6.76 -28.91
CA LEU A 71 19.67 -7.90 -29.78
C LEU A 71 21.17 -7.99 -30.07
N SER A 72 21.90 -6.88 -29.97
CA SER A 72 23.36 -6.84 -30.12
C SER A 72 24.10 -7.08 -28.80
N GLY A 73 23.41 -7.42 -27.72
CA GLY A 73 24.00 -7.61 -26.38
C GLY A 73 24.54 -6.32 -25.75
N LYS A 74 24.07 -5.16 -26.21
CA LYS A 74 24.47 -3.84 -25.70
C LYS A 74 23.36 -3.26 -24.81
N PRO A 75 23.71 -2.53 -23.73
CA PRO A 75 22.71 -1.85 -22.93
C PRO A 75 22.00 -0.78 -23.79
N PRO A 76 20.67 -0.60 -23.64
CA PRO A 76 19.95 0.42 -24.39
C PRO A 76 20.45 1.83 -24.09
N THR A 77 20.51 2.66 -25.13
CA THR A 77 20.75 4.09 -24.95
C THR A 77 19.43 4.81 -24.61
N ARG A 78 19.49 5.95 -23.90
CA ARG A 78 18.33 6.79 -23.53
C ARG A 78 17.41 6.26 -22.41
N ILE A 79 17.91 5.38 -21.54
CA ILE A 79 17.26 5.12 -20.25
C ILE A 79 17.59 6.31 -19.32
N PRO A 80 16.60 7.00 -18.72
CA PRO A 80 16.88 8.06 -17.76
C PRO A 80 17.73 7.56 -16.59
N LEU A 81 18.74 8.34 -16.20
CA LEU A 81 19.58 8.02 -15.06
C LEU A 81 18.76 8.08 -13.76
N GLU A 82 18.93 7.07 -12.90
CA GLU A 82 18.25 6.99 -11.61
C GLU A 82 19.06 7.70 -10.52
N GLU A 83 19.18 9.03 -10.59
CA GLU A 83 20.03 9.82 -9.70
C GLU A 83 19.26 10.84 -8.85
N GLU A 84 17.93 10.88 -8.98
CA GLU A 84 17.14 11.83 -8.23
C GLU A 84 17.16 11.51 -6.72
N LYS A 85 17.17 12.58 -5.94
CA LYS A 85 17.25 12.51 -4.48
C LYS A 85 15.86 12.60 -3.87
N LEU A 86 15.66 11.93 -2.74
CA LEU A 86 14.42 12.02 -1.99
C LEU A 86 14.32 13.35 -1.24
N ASN A 87 13.12 13.71 -0.80
CA ASN A 87 12.89 14.83 0.10
C ASN A 87 12.16 14.35 1.36
N VAL A 88 12.54 14.89 2.51
CA VAL A 88 11.88 14.60 3.80
C VAL A 88 11.38 15.91 4.36
N ASP A 89 10.07 16.01 4.57
CA ASP A 89 9.47 17.20 5.17
C ASP A 89 9.51 17.14 6.70
N SER A 90 9.21 18.25 7.36
CA SER A 90 9.18 18.33 8.83
C SER A 90 8.04 17.55 9.47
N LYS A 91 7.08 17.02 8.70
CA LYS A 91 5.96 16.21 9.18
C LYS A 91 6.24 14.70 9.07
N GLY A 92 7.44 14.31 8.64
CA GLY A 92 7.81 12.91 8.45
C GLY A 92 7.25 12.30 7.16
N LEU A 93 6.87 13.14 6.18
CA LEU A 93 6.59 12.69 4.82
C LEU A 93 7.90 12.57 4.03
N VAL A 94 8.07 11.43 3.40
CA VAL A 94 9.18 11.12 2.52
C VAL A 94 8.65 11.08 1.09
N SER A 95 9.07 12.05 0.28
CA SER A 95 8.77 12.09 -1.15
C SER A 95 9.96 11.51 -1.91
N VAL A 96 9.72 10.41 -2.63
CA VAL A 96 10.75 9.70 -3.40
C VAL A 96 10.43 9.82 -4.89
N PRO A 97 11.20 10.60 -5.65
CA PRO A 97 10.95 10.77 -7.09
C PRO A 97 11.07 9.45 -7.88
N ARG A 98 10.42 9.38 -9.05
CA ARG A 98 10.44 8.20 -9.92
C ARG A 98 11.85 7.83 -10.38
N LEU A 99 12.74 8.80 -10.57
CA LEU A 99 14.12 8.56 -10.96
C LEU A 99 15.07 8.49 -9.76
N ALA A 100 14.58 8.34 -8.53
CA ALA A 100 15.45 7.92 -7.43
C ALA A 100 15.83 6.44 -7.60
N PRO A 101 17.04 5.99 -7.21
CA PRO A 101 17.46 4.60 -7.42
C PRO A 101 16.44 3.59 -6.87
N ARG A 102 16.13 2.52 -7.62
CA ARG A 102 15.08 1.54 -7.22
C ARG A 102 15.33 0.93 -5.85
N ALA A 103 16.60 0.68 -5.53
CA ALA A 103 17.01 0.15 -4.22
C ALA A 103 16.58 1.08 -3.08
N ILE A 104 16.69 2.40 -3.27
CA ILE A 104 16.25 3.39 -2.30
C ILE A 104 14.73 3.41 -2.17
N ARG A 105 13.99 3.36 -3.28
CA ARG A 105 12.51 3.28 -3.25
C ARG A 105 12.05 2.06 -2.47
N TYR A 106 12.66 0.91 -2.72
CA TYR A 106 12.40 -0.34 -1.99
C TYR A 106 12.73 -0.21 -0.50
N GLN A 107 13.90 0.33 -0.15
CA GLN A 107 14.32 0.47 1.23
C GLN A 107 13.41 1.44 2.01
N VAL A 108 13.05 2.59 1.44
CA VAL A 108 12.11 3.54 2.06
C VAL A 108 10.76 2.89 2.32
N ALA A 109 10.23 2.13 1.36
CA ALA A 109 8.96 1.42 1.50
C ALA A 109 8.95 0.38 2.64
N ARG A 110 10.11 -0.16 3.04
CA ARG A 110 10.22 -1.07 4.19
C ARG A 110 10.15 -0.37 5.55
N PHE A 111 10.48 0.92 5.61
CA PHE A 111 10.47 1.71 6.84
C PHE A 111 9.23 2.59 7.01
N CYS A 112 8.49 2.83 5.94
CA CYS A 112 7.43 3.84 5.90
C CYS A 112 6.11 3.22 5.42
N GLU A 113 5.01 3.92 5.66
CA GLU A 113 3.71 3.57 5.09
C GLU A 113 3.53 4.24 3.75
N TRP A 114 2.95 3.49 2.81
CA TRP A 114 2.55 4.04 1.51
C TRP A 114 1.35 4.98 1.69
N GLU A 115 1.42 6.18 1.13
CA GLU A 115 0.26 7.08 1.05
C GLU A 115 -0.30 7.13 -0.37
N ASP A 116 0.42 7.82 -1.26
CA ASP A 116 -0.09 8.16 -2.59
C ASP A 116 1.06 8.43 -3.57
N ARG A 117 0.74 8.43 -4.87
CA ARG A 117 1.64 8.81 -5.96
C ARG A 117 1.20 10.14 -6.55
N LYS A 118 2.00 11.19 -6.36
CA LYS A 118 1.73 12.53 -6.91
C LYS A 118 2.77 12.93 -7.94
N ARG A 119 2.34 13.30 -9.16
CA ARG A 119 3.17 13.95 -10.20
C ARG A 119 4.61 13.40 -10.29
N ASP A 120 4.74 12.09 -10.51
CA ASP A 120 6.02 11.36 -10.61
C ASP A 120 6.83 11.18 -9.32
N ALA A 121 6.24 11.36 -8.14
CA ALA A 121 6.83 11.00 -6.86
C ALA A 121 5.95 10.04 -6.06
N TYR A 122 6.63 9.14 -5.35
CA TYR A 122 6.09 8.18 -4.40
C TYR A 122 6.09 8.82 -3.02
N THR A 123 4.93 8.95 -2.39
CA THR A 123 4.79 9.58 -1.06
C THR A 123 4.66 8.51 0.01
N TYR A 124 5.52 8.59 1.01
CA TYR A 124 5.51 7.71 2.17
C TYR A 124 5.43 8.51 3.47
N ARG A 125 4.87 7.92 4.51
CA ARG A 125 4.85 8.49 5.86
C ARG A 125 5.63 7.62 6.83
N ILE A 126 6.47 8.24 7.64
CA ILE A 126 7.09 7.58 8.79
C ILE A 126 6.06 7.56 9.92
N THR A 127 5.65 6.36 10.36
CA THR A 127 4.72 6.20 11.49
C THR A 127 5.31 5.24 12.53
N PRO A 128 4.89 5.32 13.81
CA PRO A 128 5.31 4.35 14.80
C PRO A 128 5.02 2.90 14.37
N ALA A 129 3.87 2.66 13.73
CA ALA A 129 3.50 1.34 13.20
C ALA A 129 4.49 0.88 12.11
N SER A 130 4.87 1.75 11.17
CA SER A 130 5.83 1.39 10.12
C SER A 130 7.22 1.06 10.68
N LEU A 131 7.64 1.79 11.70
CA LEU A 131 8.92 1.56 12.38
C LEU A 131 8.90 0.25 13.19
N THR A 132 7.80 -0.07 13.87
CA THR A 132 7.62 -1.37 14.53
C THR A 132 7.71 -2.52 13.51
N ARG A 133 6.98 -2.44 12.40
CA ARG A 133 7.06 -3.44 11.32
C ARG A 133 8.46 -3.60 10.75
N ALA A 134 9.21 -2.50 10.62
CA ALA A 134 10.59 -2.55 10.16
C ALA A 134 11.49 -3.29 11.16
N GLN A 135 11.34 -2.99 12.46
CA GLN A 135 12.11 -3.61 13.53
C GLN A 135 11.88 -5.12 13.63
N GLU A 136 10.65 -5.60 13.42
CA GLU A 136 10.31 -7.03 13.34
C GLU A 136 11.05 -7.75 12.21
N GLN A 137 11.45 -7.03 11.16
CA GLN A 137 12.25 -7.55 10.04
C GLN A 137 13.76 -7.36 10.24
N GLY A 138 14.20 -7.01 11.45
CA GLY A 138 15.60 -6.73 11.78
C GLY A 138 16.11 -5.37 11.27
N LEU A 139 15.22 -4.49 10.80
CA LEU A 139 15.61 -3.16 10.34
C LEU A 139 15.59 -2.14 11.48
N GLN A 140 16.74 -1.51 11.71
CA GLN A 140 16.91 -0.52 12.78
C GLN A 140 16.68 0.90 12.30
N VAL A 141 16.22 1.78 13.19
CA VAL A 141 16.04 3.22 12.92
C VAL A 141 17.34 3.89 12.46
N THR A 142 18.49 3.41 12.93
CA THR A 142 19.81 3.89 12.48
C THR A 142 20.03 3.65 10.99
N HIS A 143 19.53 2.53 10.43
CA HIS A 143 19.60 2.26 9.00
C HIS A 143 18.72 3.26 8.22
N LEU A 144 17.52 3.58 8.73
CA LEU A 144 16.66 4.60 8.11
C LEU A 144 17.33 5.98 8.12
N LEU A 145 17.93 6.40 9.24
CA LEU A 145 18.64 7.68 9.31
C LEU A 145 19.80 7.76 8.31
N THR A 146 20.60 6.69 8.19
CA THR A 146 21.68 6.62 7.20
C THR A 146 21.14 6.66 5.77
N LEU A 147 20.08 5.91 5.49
CA LEU A 147 19.41 5.88 4.19
C LEU A 147 18.92 7.28 3.78
N LEU A 148 18.20 7.95 4.67
CA LEU A 148 17.63 9.28 4.40
C LEU A 148 18.75 10.32 4.24
N ARG A 149 19.78 10.34 5.12
CA ARG A 149 20.89 11.30 5.01
C ARG A 149 21.71 11.12 3.72
N GLY A 150 21.92 9.88 3.28
CA GLY A 150 22.71 9.58 2.08
C GLY A 150 22.00 9.94 0.78
N ASN A 151 20.66 9.98 0.77
CA ASN A 151 19.87 10.09 -0.45
C ASN A 151 18.95 11.32 -0.50
N ALA A 152 18.89 12.11 0.58
CA ALA A 152 18.08 13.32 0.61
C ALA A 152 18.70 14.46 -0.20
N SER A 153 17.85 15.24 -0.85
CA SER A 153 18.20 16.45 -1.61
C SER A 153 18.65 17.60 -0.70
N SER A 154 18.16 17.60 0.55
CA SER A 154 18.45 18.60 1.57
C SER A 154 18.72 17.93 2.94
N PRO A 155 19.36 18.64 3.88
CA PRO A 155 19.54 18.14 5.24
C PRO A 155 18.20 17.75 5.87
N LEU A 156 18.19 16.65 6.63
CA LEU A 156 16.97 16.18 7.28
C LEU A 156 16.48 17.20 8.31
N PRO A 157 15.16 17.46 8.39
CA PRO A 157 14.58 18.31 9.42
C PRO A 157 14.98 17.82 10.82
N PRO A 158 15.52 18.69 11.70
CA PRO A 158 16.02 18.28 13.01
C PRO A 158 14.95 17.60 13.88
N ASN A 159 13.70 18.03 13.75
CA ASN A 159 12.58 17.45 14.47
C ASN A 159 12.26 16.02 14.04
N VAL A 160 12.45 15.66 12.77
CA VAL A 160 12.27 14.29 12.28
C VAL A 160 13.39 13.38 12.80
N VAL A 161 14.64 13.87 12.80
CA VAL A 161 15.76 13.14 13.39
C VAL A 161 15.51 12.88 14.87
N GLN A 162 15.12 13.91 15.62
CA GLN A 162 14.79 13.80 17.04
C GLN A 162 13.62 12.85 17.29
N ALA A 163 12.57 12.88 16.45
CA ALA A 163 11.43 11.98 16.58
C ALA A 163 11.83 10.51 16.39
N LEU A 164 12.67 10.22 15.39
CA LEU A 164 13.19 8.87 15.14
C LEU A 164 14.07 8.38 16.30
N GLU A 165 14.95 9.23 16.82
CA GLU A 165 15.81 8.89 17.96
C GLU A 165 15.01 8.67 19.25
N ARG A 166 14.00 9.51 19.53
CA ARG A 166 13.10 9.33 20.67
C ARG A 166 12.28 8.04 20.54
N TRP A 167 11.73 7.76 19.36
CA TRP A 167 10.99 6.53 19.13
C TRP A 167 11.86 5.29 19.33
N LYS A 168 13.13 5.34 18.90
CA LYS A 168 14.10 4.25 19.16
C LYS A 168 14.30 3.99 20.66
N GLN A 169 14.30 5.04 21.49
CA GLN A 169 14.57 4.93 22.93
C GLN A 169 13.32 4.59 23.76
N HIS A 170 12.17 5.15 23.38
CA HIS A 170 10.96 5.13 24.21
C HIS A 170 9.76 4.45 23.54
N GLY A 171 9.88 4.04 22.27
CA GLY A 171 8.78 3.52 21.49
C GLY A 171 7.71 4.58 21.17
N THR A 172 6.48 4.12 20.95
CA THR A 172 5.33 4.99 20.73
C THR A 172 4.96 5.71 22.03
N GLN A 173 5.01 7.04 22.01
CA GLN A 173 4.73 7.88 23.19
C GLN A 173 3.35 8.53 23.17
N VAL A 174 2.71 8.61 22.01
CA VAL A 174 1.44 9.31 21.80
C VAL A 174 0.50 8.42 21.02
N HIS A 175 -0.70 8.23 21.55
CA HIS A 175 -1.80 7.52 20.89
C HIS A 175 -2.95 8.50 20.67
N LEU A 176 -3.46 8.55 19.44
CA LEU A 176 -4.66 9.30 19.10
C LEU A 176 -5.75 8.30 18.77
N GLU A 177 -6.85 8.35 19.53
CA GLU A 177 -7.96 7.42 19.40
C GLU A 177 -9.27 8.20 19.25
N SER A 178 -10.12 7.79 18.31
CA SER A 178 -11.48 8.32 18.21
C SER A 178 -12.38 7.54 19.15
N MET A 179 -13.06 8.24 20.05
CA MET A 179 -14.00 7.65 20.99
C MET A 179 -15.31 8.40 21.02
N LEU A 180 -16.41 7.65 21.13
CA LEU A 180 -17.71 8.23 21.42
C LEU A 180 -17.83 8.45 22.92
N VAL A 181 -18.19 9.67 23.33
CA VAL A 181 -18.30 10.05 24.73
C VAL A 181 -19.75 10.35 25.08
N LEU A 182 -20.29 9.64 26.07
CA LEU A 182 -21.60 9.93 26.65
C LEU A 182 -21.43 10.87 27.84
N ARG A 183 -22.07 12.03 27.76
CA ARG A 183 -22.17 12.99 28.87
C ARG A 183 -23.60 13.04 29.39
N VAL A 184 -23.75 12.92 30.71
CA VAL A 184 -25.04 13.07 31.39
C VAL A 184 -25.05 14.33 32.24
N ASN A 185 -26.23 14.88 32.53
CA ASN A 185 -26.36 16.05 33.41
C ASN A 185 -26.21 15.72 34.90
N HIS A 186 -26.44 14.46 35.31
CA HIS A 186 -26.44 14.05 36.70
C HIS A 186 -25.84 12.64 36.87
N PRO A 187 -24.90 12.40 37.82
CA PRO A 187 -24.22 11.11 37.99
C PRO A 187 -25.15 9.89 38.15
N LYS A 188 -26.27 10.05 38.87
CA LYS A 188 -27.33 9.03 39.01
C LYS A 188 -27.83 8.43 37.68
N VAL A 189 -27.78 9.17 36.57
CA VAL A 189 -28.17 8.63 35.25
C VAL A 189 -27.18 7.57 34.79
N LEU A 190 -25.88 7.78 35.00
CA LEU A 190 -24.84 6.78 34.71
C LEU A 190 -24.97 5.56 35.60
N GLU A 191 -25.31 5.73 36.88
CA GLU A 191 -25.54 4.59 37.79
C GLU A 191 -26.69 3.70 37.29
N LYS A 192 -27.82 4.30 36.90
CA LYS A 192 -28.95 3.58 36.30
C LYS A 192 -28.55 2.87 35.00
N LEU A 193 -27.79 3.56 34.15
CA LEU A 193 -27.33 3.00 32.88
C LEU A 193 -26.38 1.82 33.08
N ARG A 194 -25.50 1.88 34.09
CA ARG A 194 -24.62 0.76 34.51
C ARG A 194 -25.39 -0.41 35.11
N GLY A 195 -26.55 -0.17 35.72
CA GLY A 195 -27.45 -1.22 36.21
C GLY A 195 -28.29 -1.88 35.11
N SER A 196 -28.20 -1.41 33.86
CA SER A 196 -29.04 -1.86 32.75
C SER A 196 -28.32 -2.78 31.76
N ARG A 197 -29.06 -3.25 30.75
CA ARG A 197 -28.49 -4.01 29.62
C ARG A 197 -27.44 -3.20 28.83
N ALA A 198 -27.47 -1.87 28.92
CA ALA A 198 -26.55 -0.96 28.23
C ALA A 198 -25.14 -0.95 28.83
N ALA A 199 -24.95 -1.45 30.05
CA ALA A 199 -23.65 -1.48 30.72
C ALA A 199 -22.55 -2.14 29.88
N ARG A 200 -22.90 -3.16 29.09
CA ARG A 200 -21.97 -3.87 28.19
C ARG A 200 -21.40 -2.99 27.08
N PHE A 201 -22.08 -1.89 26.75
CA PHE A 201 -21.72 -0.94 25.70
C PHE A 201 -20.94 0.25 26.23
N LEU A 202 -20.85 0.40 27.56
CA LEU A 202 -20.05 1.44 28.20
C LEU A 202 -18.58 1.00 28.27
N GLY A 203 -17.68 1.97 28.14
CA GLY A 203 -16.25 1.80 28.31
C GLY A 203 -15.76 2.41 29.62
N GLU A 204 -14.52 2.91 29.60
CA GLU A 204 -13.88 3.55 30.74
C GLU A 204 -14.55 4.90 31.11
N PRO A 205 -14.75 5.17 32.41
CA PRO A 205 -15.24 6.46 32.88
C PRO A 205 -14.17 7.55 32.75
N LEU A 206 -14.54 8.69 32.16
CA LEU A 206 -13.68 9.87 32.06
C LEU A 206 -13.93 10.87 33.20
N GLY A 207 -14.97 10.63 34.01
CA GLY A 207 -15.33 11.46 35.16
C GLY A 207 -16.66 11.03 35.80
N PRO A 208 -17.20 11.82 36.73
CA PRO A 208 -18.44 11.49 37.45
C PRO A 208 -19.71 11.57 36.59
N THR A 209 -19.67 12.31 35.48
CA THR A 209 -20.80 12.53 34.55
C THR A 209 -20.48 12.15 33.11
N THR A 210 -19.29 11.58 32.86
CA THR A 210 -18.78 11.33 31.51
C THR A 210 -18.21 9.92 31.41
N ILE A 211 -18.64 9.17 30.41
CA ILE A 211 -18.16 7.81 30.15
C ILE A 211 -17.95 7.59 28.66
N THR A 212 -16.96 6.77 28.31
CA THR A 212 -16.77 6.35 26.92
C THR A 212 -17.82 5.31 26.51
N VAL A 213 -18.13 5.26 25.23
CA VAL A 213 -19.02 4.27 24.63
C VAL A 213 -18.23 3.45 23.62
N LYS A 214 -18.46 2.14 23.62
CA LYS A 214 -17.76 1.23 22.71
C LYS A 214 -18.07 1.58 21.24
N PRO A 215 -17.11 1.40 20.32
CA PRO A 215 -17.32 1.66 18.90
C PRO A 215 -18.55 0.95 18.35
N GLY A 216 -19.39 1.67 17.59
CA GLY A 216 -20.61 1.13 16.98
C GLY A 216 -21.79 0.88 17.95
N ALA A 217 -21.64 1.16 19.25
CA ALA A 217 -22.70 0.94 20.24
C ALA A 217 -23.50 2.20 20.61
N GLY A 218 -23.19 3.35 19.99
CA GLY A 218 -23.84 4.65 20.30
C GLY A 218 -25.37 4.59 20.20
N GLN A 219 -25.90 4.06 19.10
CA GLN A 219 -27.34 3.97 18.89
C GLN A 219 -28.05 3.13 19.97
N LYS A 220 -27.44 2.00 20.35
CA LYS A 220 -27.99 1.10 21.38
C LYS A 220 -28.03 1.74 22.76
N VAL A 221 -27.05 2.58 23.07
CA VAL A 221 -27.01 3.36 24.32
C VAL A 221 -28.12 4.40 24.32
N VAL A 222 -28.36 5.08 23.20
CA VAL A 222 -29.45 6.06 23.04
C VAL A 222 -30.82 5.39 23.16
N GLU A 223 -31.03 4.24 22.53
CA GLU A 223 -32.27 3.45 22.67
C GLU A 223 -32.51 3.04 24.13
N SER A 224 -31.46 2.57 24.82
CA SER A 224 -31.57 2.20 26.24
C SER A 224 -31.87 3.39 27.14
N LEU A 225 -31.32 4.57 26.83
CA LEU A 225 -31.63 5.81 27.55
C LEU A 225 -33.09 6.22 27.32
N ALA A 226 -33.59 6.10 26.09
CA ALA A 226 -34.98 6.39 25.75
C ALA A 226 -35.96 5.45 26.46
N GLU A 227 -35.66 4.14 26.55
CA GLU A 227 -36.43 3.18 27.36
C GLU A 227 -36.50 3.56 28.85
N MET A 228 -35.48 4.24 29.36
CA MET A 228 -35.42 4.75 30.75
C MET A 228 -36.04 6.15 30.92
N GLY A 229 -36.58 6.74 29.85
CA GLY A 229 -37.19 8.07 29.86
C GLY A 229 -36.21 9.24 29.70
N TYR A 230 -34.98 8.98 29.23
CA TYR A 230 -33.99 10.02 28.95
C TYR A 230 -33.85 10.23 27.43
N LEU A 231 -34.15 11.43 26.95
CA LEU A 231 -33.87 11.82 25.57
C LEU A 231 -32.39 12.22 25.42
N SER A 232 -31.77 11.83 24.31
CA SER A 232 -30.34 12.07 24.05
C SER A 232 -30.16 12.81 22.75
N GLU A 233 -29.26 13.79 22.74
CA GLU A 233 -28.77 14.44 21.52
C GLU A 233 -27.51 13.74 21.04
N ILE A 234 -27.36 13.59 19.72
CA ILE A 234 -26.16 13.03 19.09
C ILE A 234 -25.55 14.11 18.23
N ASP A 235 -24.44 14.69 18.69
CA ASP A 235 -23.60 15.55 17.87
C ASP A 235 -22.89 14.66 16.84
N LYS A 236 -23.37 14.70 15.59
CA LYS A 236 -22.63 14.09 14.48
C LYS A 236 -21.52 15.06 14.08
N GLU A 237 -20.27 14.74 14.39
CA GLU A 237 -19.15 15.46 13.78
C GLU A 237 -19.08 15.15 12.27
N GLU A 238 -19.31 16.16 11.43
CA GLU A 238 -18.78 16.20 10.07
C GLU A 238 -17.26 16.41 10.16
N VAL A 239 -16.51 15.31 10.16
CA VAL A 239 -15.06 15.40 9.98
C VAL A 239 -14.80 15.60 8.48
N LYS A 240 -14.36 16.81 8.12
CA LYS A 240 -13.82 17.15 6.80
C LYS A 240 -12.46 16.52 6.55
#